data_AF-A0A1I4N858-F1
#
_entry.id   AF-A0A1I4N858-F1
#
_cell.length_a   1.000
_cell.length_b   1.000
_cell.length_c   1.000
_cell.angle_alpha   90.00
_cell.angle_beta   90.00
_cell.angle_gamma   90.00
#
_symmetry.space_group_name_H-M   'P 1'
#
loop_
_entity.id
_entity.type
_entity.pdbx_description
1 polymer ?
#
loop_
_entity_poly.entity_id
_entity_poly.type
_entity_poly.pdbx_seq_one_letter_code
_entity_poly.pdbx_strand_id
1 'polypeptide(L)' 'MALIDCTNCGRRITDQAVSCPGCGVAMDRFGKSGLEARAESPVQSNPFGLWLVLAVAFAPFVFLWLLLG' A
#
# COMPACT_ATOMS: atom_id res chain seq x y z
N MET A 1 -4.65 2.96 21.54
CA MET A 1 -5.74 3.95 21.43
C MET A 1 -5.06 5.31 21.42
N ALA A 2 -5.02 5.98 20.28
CA ALA A 2 -4.36 7.27 20.14
C ALA A 2 -5.44 8.34 19.92
N LEU A 3 -5.40 9.42 20.69
CA LEU A 3 -6.30 10.54 20.46
C LEU A 3 -5.69 11.43 19.38
N ILE A 4 -6.49 11.76 18.36
CA ILE A 4 -6.15 12.67 17.28
C ILE A 4 -6.98 13.94 17.39
N ASP A 5 -6.45 15.07 16.93
CA ASP A 5 -7.22 16.31 16.84
C ASP A 5 -7.99 16.35 15.51
N CYS A 6 -9.28 16.64 15.59
CA CYS A 6 -10.12 16.85 14.43
C CYS A 6 -9.63 18.08 13.64
N THR A 7 -9.24 17.90 12.38
CA THR A 7 -8.79 19.00 11.50
C THR A 7 -9.87 20.03 11.16
N ASN A 8 -11.14 19.72 11.43
CA ASN A 8 -12.27 20.60 11.15
C ASN A 8 -12.70 21.44 12.37
N CYS A 9 -12.80 20.84 13.56
CA CYS A 9 -13.27 21.55 14.77
C CYS A 9 -12.23 21.65 15.89
N GLY A 10 -11.04 21.08 15.72
CA GLY A 10 -9.96 21.10 16.70
C GLY A 10 -10.24 20.29 17.97
N ARG A 11 -11.31 19.49 18.01
CA ARG A 11 -11.59 18.63 19.16
C ARG A 11 -10.76 17.36 19.12
N ARG A 12 -10.26 16.94 20.28
CA ARG A 12 -9.64 15.63 20.47
C ARG A 12 -10.67 14.53 20.36
N ILE A 13 -10.42 13.60 19.46
CA ILE A 13 -11.26 12.43 19.18
C ILE A 13 -10.40 11.17 19.16
N THR A 14 -11.03 10.00 19.30
CA THR A 14 -10.33 8.72 19.16
C THR A 14 -9.97 8.46 17.70
N ASP A 15 -8.80 7.88 17.45
CA ASP A 15 -8.36 7.45 16.12
C ASP A 15 -9.32 6.42 15.48
N GLN A 16 -10.19 5.79 16.27
CA GLN A 16 -11.17 4.81 15.80
C GLN A 16 -12.56 5.40 15.54
N ALA A 17 -12.76 6.71 15.73
CA ALA A 17 -14.06 7.33 15.55
C ALA A 17 -14.40 7.35 14.05
N VAL A 18 -15.57 6.82 13.67
CA VAL A 18 -16.08 6.88 12.28
C VAL A 18 -16.44 8.32 11.90
N SER A 19 -16.91 9.11 12.88
CA SER A 19 -17.26 10.51 12.71
C SER A 19 -16.89 11.32 13.95
N CYS A 20 -16.58 12.60 13.76
CA CYS A 20 -16.37 13.53 14.86
C CYS A 20 -17.67 13.75 15.65
N PRO A 21 -17.73 13.48 16.96
CA PRO A 21 -18.90 13.82 17.77
C PRO A 21 -19.08 15.34 17.96
N GLY A 22 -18.05 16.15 17.65
CA GLY A 22 -18.10 17.60 17.81
C GLY A 22 -18.70 18.35 16.62
N CYS A 23 -18.35 17.95 15.41
CA CYS A 23 -18.80 18.63 14.18
C CYS A 23 -19.49 17.71 13.17
N GLY A 24 -19.53 16.40 13.40
CA GLY A 24 -20.19 15.44 12.52
C GLY A 24 -19.41 15.05 11.26
N VAL A 25 -18.20 15.58 11.04
CA VAL A 25 -17.38 15.21 9.87
C VAL A 25 -16.90 13.75 9.96
N ALA A 26 -16.98 13.01 8.85
CA ALA A 26 -16.48 11.64 8.75
C ALA A 26 -14.95 11.60 8.82
N MET A 27 -14.42 10.61 9.54
CA MET A 27 -13.01 10.53 9.94
C MET A 27 -12.27 9.38 9.25
N ASP A 28 -12.69 9.02 8.03
CA ASP A 28 -12.16 7.90 7.23
C ASP A 28 -10.65 7.96 6.95
N ARG A 29 -10.01 9.12 7.16
CA ARG A 29 -8.62 9.36 6.77
C ARG A 29 -7.60 9.30 7.90
N PHE A 30 -8.03 9.23 9.16
CA PHE A 30 -7.11 9.36 10.29
C PHE A 30 -6.98 8.09 11.15
N GLY A 31 -7.84 7.09 10.93
CA GLY A 31 -7.89 5.86 11.74
C GLY A 31 -7.14 4.64 11.21
N LYS A 32 -6.28 4.80 10.19
CA LYS A 32 -5.44 3.69 9.67
C LYS A 32 -3.94 3.92 9.79
N SER A 33 -3.50 5.05 10.35
CA SER A 33 -2.08 5.39 10.42
C SER A 33 -1.41 5.07 11.77
N GLY A 34 -2.17 4.65 12.78
CA GLY A 34 -1.63 4.31 14.12
C GLY A 34 -1.48 2.81 14.40
N LEU A 35 -2.10 1.95 13.58
CA LEU A 35 -1.95 0.48 13.62
C LEU A 35 -1.29 -0.05 12.34
N GLU A 36 -0.59 0.83 11.63
CA GLU A 36 0.32 0.48 10.54
C GLU A 36 1.67 1.15 10.80
N ALA A 37 2.34 0.73 11.88
CA ALA A 37 3.81 0.63 11.89
C ALA A 37 4.29 -0.49 10.92
N ARG A 38 3.65 -0.52 9.76
CA ARG A 38 3.88 -1.32 8.56
C ARG A 38 3.18 -0.65 7.37
N ALA A 39 3.19 0.68 7.32
CA ALA A 39 2.87 1.46 6.13
C ALA A 39 4.15 1.79 5.35
N GLU A 40 5.00 0.78 5.14
CA GLU A 40 5.97 0.77 4.05
C GLU A 40 5.62 -0.41 3.16
N SER A 41 4.97 -0.07 2.04
CA SER A 41 5.01 -0.76 0.75
C SER A 41 4.46 -2.20 0.67
N PRO A 42 3.68 -2.51 -0.38
CA PRO A 42 3.02 -3.80 -0.53
C PRO A 42 4.04 -4.94 -0.54
N VAL A 43 3.86 -5.89 0.38
CA VAL A 43 4.34 -7.25 0.19
C VAL A 43 3.57 -7.83 -1.00
N GLN A 44 4.07 -7.56 -2.21
CA GLN A 44 3.64 -8.16 -3.46
C GLN A 44 4.64 -9.27 -3.84
N SER A 45 4.67 -10.35 -3.07
CA SER A 45 5.33 -11.59 -3.48
C SER A 45 4.45 -12.32 -4.49
N ASN A 46 4.26 -11.73 -5.67
CA ASN A 46 3.78 -12.51 -6.81
C ASN A 46 4.97 -13.29 -7.37
N PRO A 47 4.94 -14.63 -7.43
CA PRO A 47 6.01 -15.44 -8.03
C PRO A 47 6.21 -15.15 -9.53
N PHE A 48 5.36 -14.32 -10.14
CA PHE A 48 5.41 -13.91 -11.54
C PHE A 48 6.59 -13.00 -11.89
N GLY A 49 7.16 -12.25 -10.94
CA GLY A 49 8.31 -11.37 -11.23
C GLY A 49 9.54 -12.16 -11.68
N LEU A 50 9.82 -13.28 -11.01
CA LEU A 50 10.96 -14.15 -11.34
C LEU A 50 10.78 -14.82 -12.72
N TRP A 51 9.57 -15.27 -13.02
CA TRP A 51 9.24 -15.88 -14.31
C TRP A 51 9.36 -14.90 -15.49
N LEU A 52 8.96 -13.63 -15.29
CA LEU A 52 9.02 -12.61 -16.33
C LEU A 52 10.47 -12.21 -16.66
N VAL A 53 11.34 -12.11 -15.64
CA VAL A 53 12.77 -11.86 -15.83
C VAL A 53 13.45 -13.04 -16.53
N LEU A 54 13.13 -14.29 -16.14
CA LEU A 54 13.68 -15.48 -16.78
C LEU A 54 13.27 -15.57 -18.25
N ALA A 55 12.01 -15.33 -18.59
CA ALA A 55 11.53 -15.33 -19.98
C ALA A 55 12.21 -14.24 -20.83
N VAL A 56 12.33 -13.01 -20.30
CA VAL A 56 13.00 -11.90 -20.99
C VAL A 56 14.48 -12.18 -21.19
N ALA A 57 15.16 -12.81 -20.22
CA ALA A 57 16.57 -13.16 -20.35
C ALA A 57 16.80 -14.30 -21.35
N PHE A 58 15.92 -15.32 -21.39
CA PHE A 58 16.06 -16.47 -22.28
C PHE A 58 15.61 -16.19 -23.72
N ALA A 59 14.63 -15.29 -23.94
CA ALA A 59 14.12 -14.96 -25.26
C ALA A 59 15.21 -14.56 -26.29
N PRO A 60 16.15 -13.63 -26.00
CA PRO A 60 17.18 -13.25 -26.97
C PRO A 60 18.18 -14.40 -27.23
N PHE A 61 18.52 -15.19 -26.20
CA PHE A 61 19.44 -16.32 -26.34
C PHE A 61 18.88 -17.42 -27.25
N VAL A 62 17.60 -17.78 -27.06
CA VAL A 62 16.93 -18.78 -27.91
C VAL A 62 16.80 -18.26 -29.35
N PHE A 63 16.48 -16.98 -29.53
CA PHE A 63 16.35 -16.37 -30.85
C PHE A 63 17.68 -16.32 -31.61
N LEU A 64 18.78 -15.97 -30.93
CA LEU A 64 20.13 -15.97 -31.50
C LEU A 64 20.59 -17.38 -31.91
N TRP A 65 20.28 -18.39 -31.09
CA TRP A 65 20.56 -19.78 -31.43
C TRP A 65 19.76 -20.25 -32.67
N LEU A 66 18.48 -19.86 -32.78
CA LEU A 66 17.60 -20.22 -33.90
C LEU A 66 17.97 -19.51 -35.22
N LEU A 67 18.56 -18.31 -35.17
CA LEU A 67 19.05 -17.62 -36.38
C LEU A 67 20.39 -18.13 -36.90
N LEU A 68 21.20 -18.78 -36.05
CA LEU A 68 22.57 -19.19 -36.36
C LEU A 68 22.74 -20.70 -36.56
N GLY A 69 21.67 -21.49 -36.34
CA GLY A 69 21.59 -22.93 -36.64
C GLY A 69 20.74 -23.18 -37.88
#